data_AF-C0EQN3-F1
#
_entry.id   AF-C0EQN3-F1
#
_cell.length_a   1.000
_cell.length_b   1.000
_cell.length_c   1.000
_cell.angle_alpha   90.00
_cell.angle_beta   90.00
_cell.angle_gamma   90.00
#
_symmetry.space_group_name_H-M   'P 1'
#
loop_
_entity.id
_entity.type
_entity.pdbx_description
1 polymer ?
#
loop_
_entity_poly.entity_id
_entity_poly.type
_entity_poly.pdbx_seq_one_letter_code
_entity_poly.pdbx_strand_id
1 'polypeptide(L)' 'MIFTMQGQIVGVKKFSGQIEGKAFDYCRLIVATPLDSTQGNALGSSATEYDFGTSANFEQFKTAQFPIDANL' A
#
# COMPACT_ATOMS: atom_id res chain seq x y z
N MET A 1 -13.99 17.59 2.23
CA MET A 1 -13.56 17.07 0.93
C MET A 1 -12.96 15.70 1.16
N ILE A 2 -13.58 14.64 0.65
CA ILE A 2 -12.98 13.30 0.67
C ILE A 2 -12.05 13.28 -0.55
N PHE A 3 -10.74 13.41 -0.33
CA PHE A 3 -9.77 13.22 -1.39
C PHE A 3 -9.83 11.75 -1.79
N THR A 4 -10.30 11.48 -3.01
CA THR A 4 -10.25 10.14 -3.60
C THR A 4 -9.01 10.11 -4.48
N MET A 5 -7.97 9.40 -4.04
CA MET A 5 -6.76 9.20 -4.80
C MET A 5 -6.90 7.91 -5.61
N GLN A 6 -6.80 8.02 -6.94
CA GLN A 6 -6.61 6.84 -7.78
C GLN A 6 -5.18 6.36 -7.63
N GLY A 7 -5.02 5.20 -7.01
CA GLY A 7 -3.73 4.55 -6.80
C GLY A 7 -3.80 3.09 -7.16
N GLN A 8 -2.67 2.52 -7.59
CA GLN A 8 -2.57 1.09 -7.85
C GLN A 8 -1.91 0.42 -6.66
N ILE A 9 -2.62 -0.48 -5.98
CA ILE A 9 -1.98 -1.33 -4.97
C ILE A 9 -1.09 -2.30 -5.75
N VAL A 10 0.22 -2.17 -5.61
CA VAL A 10 1.23 -3.00 -6.28
C VAL A 10 1.76 -4.10 -5.37
N GLY A 11 1.46 -4.04 -4.07
CA GLY A 11 1.81 -5.09 -3.13
C GLY A 11 1.18 -4.89 -1.77
N VAL A 12 1.22 -5.93 -0.96
CA VAL A 12 0.74 -5.91 0.43
C VAL A 12 1.76 -6.67 1.27
N LYS A 13 2.09 -6.13 2.45
CA LYS A 13 2.92 -6.82 3.44
C LYS A 13 2.25 -6.86 4.79
N LYS A 14 2.58 -7.87 5.59
CA LYS A 14 2.15 -7.97 6.98
C LYS A 14 3.29 -8.31 7.91
N PHE A 15 3.12 -7.95 9.17
CA PHE A 15 3.95 -8.41 10.27
C PHE A 15 3.08 -8.66 11.48
N SER A 16 3.32 -9.77 12.18
CA SER A 16 2.72 -10.08 13.47
C SER A 16 3.80 -10.73 14.33
N GLY A 17 4.22 -10.07 15.38
CA GLY A 17 5.31 -10.54 16.24
C GLY A 17 5.69 -9.54 17.31
N GLN A 18 6.83 -9.78 17.96
CA GLN A 18 7.40 -8.86 18.94
C GLN A 18 8.76 -8.35 18.47
N ILE A 19 9.00 -7.05 18.65
CA ILE A 19 10.29 -6.41 18.42
C ILE A 19 10.65 -5.66 19.71
N GLU A 20 11.78 -6.00 20.32
CA GLU A 20 12.27 -5.37 21.57
C GLU A 20 11.22 -5.34 22.70
N GLY A 21 10.45 -6.42 22.84
CA GLY A 21 9.40 -6.55 23.87
C GLY A 21 8.10 -5.80 23.57
N LYS A 22 7.99 -5.12 22.42
CA LYS A 22 6.75 -4.50 21.94
C LYS A 22 6.06 -5.42 20.93
N ALA A 23 4.76 -5.63 21.10
CA ALA A 23 3.95 -6.34 20.12
C ALA A 23 3.66 -5.44 18.92
N PHE A 24 3.88 -5.97 17.72
CA PHE A 24 3.54 -5.32 16.46
C PHE A 24 2.63 -6.26 15.68
N ASP A 25 1.53 -5.71 15.19
CA ASP A 25 0.61 -6.39 14.31
C ASP A 25 0.10 -5.38 13.28
N TYR A 26 0.54 -5.52 12.03
CA TYR A 26 0.14 -4.64 10.95
C TYR A 26 0.00 -5.34 9.60
N CYS A 27 -0.83 -4.77 8.75
CA CYS A 27 -0.92 -4.99 7.31
C CYS A 27 -0.73 -3.64 6.64
N ARG A 28 0.12 -3.57 5.61
CA ARG A 28 0.38 -2.36 4.85
C ARG A 28 0.21 -2.59 3.36
N LEU A 29 -0.49 -1.68 2.71
CA LEU A 29 -0.62 -1.62 1.25
C LEU A 29 0.53 -0.80 0.68
N ILE A 30 1.12 -1.29 -0.40
CA ILE A 30 2.12 -0.57 -1.18
C ILE A 30 1.37 -0.05 -2.41
N VAL A 31 1.21 1.27 -2.48
CA VAL A 31 0.43 1.93 -3.53
C VAL A 31 1.36 2.73 -4.42
N ALA A 32 1.33 2.43 -5.71
CA ALA A 32 2.00 3.21 -6.73
C ALA A 32 1.14 4.43 -7.09
N THR A 33 1.71 5.61 -6.89
CA THR A 33 1.15 6.90 -7.31
C THR A 33 1.97 7.44 -8.47
N PRO A 34 1.38 7.68 -9.65
CA PRO A 34 2.10 8.25 -10.79
C PRO A 34 2.72 9.59 -10.42
N LEU A 35 3.97 9.81 -10.82
CA LEU A 35 4.59 11.12 -10.71
C LEU A 35 4.10 12.04 -11.83
N ASP A 36 4.11 13.34 -11.57
CA ASP A 36 3.77 14.35 -12.58
C ASP A 36 4.85 14.38 -13.67
N SER A 37 4.58 13.65 -14.76
CA SER A 37 5.47 13.57 -15.92
C SER A 37 5.41 14.82 -16.80
N THR A 38 4.48 15.75 -16.56
CA THR A 38 4.30 16.94 -17.41
C THR A 38 5.44 17.95 -17.26
N GLN A 39 6.14 17.93 -16.13
CA GLN A 39 7.25 18.84 -15.85
C GLN A 39 8.61 18.33 -16.37
N GLY A 40 8.65 17.14 -16.98
CA GLY A 40 9.86 16.58 -17.61
C GLY A 40 11.00 16.21 -16.66
N ASN A 41 10.79 16.34 -15.34
CA ASN A 41 11.78 16.06 -14.30
C ASN A 41 11.50 14.76 -13.52
N ALA A 42 10.38 14.08 -13.81
CA ALA A 42 9.97 12.87 -13.13
C ALA A 42 9.36 11.85 -14.12
N LEU A 43 9.73 10.59 -13.94
CA LEU A 43 9.21 9.46 -14.71
C LEU A 43 8.81 8.33 -13.75
N GLY A 44 7.81 7.55 -14.14
CA GLY A 44 7.33 6.42 -13.35
C GLY A 44 6.42 6.81 -12.19
N SER A 45 6.46 6.01 -11.12
CA SER A 45 5.55 6.14 -9.97
C SER A 45 6.32 6.08 -8.66
N SER A 46 5.83 6.82 -7.66
CA SER A 46 6.26 6.66 -6.28
C SER A 46 5.49 5.54 -5.62
N ALA A 47 6.16 4.69 -4.83
CA ALA A 47 5.52 3.67 -4.01
C ALA A 47 5.39 4.17 -2.56
N THR A 48 4.16 4.25 -2.06
CA THR A 48 3.86 4.71 -0.69
C THR A 48 3.21 3.59 0.10
N GLU A 49 3.60 3.42 1.37
CA GLU A 49 3.00 2.47 2.29
C GLU A 49 1.83 3.10 3.06
N TYR A 50 0.67 2.45 3.02
CA TYR A 50 -0.51 2.83 3.79
C TYR A 50 -0.82 1.77 4.83
N ASP A 51 -1.12 2.19 6.05
CA ASP A 51 -1.61 1.29 7.09
C ASP A 51 -3.00 0.77 6.72
N PHE A 52 -3.16 -0.54 6.80
CA PHE A 52 -4.38 -1.25 6.48
C PHE A 52 -4.77 -2.19 7.63
N GLY A 53 -4.58 -1.72 8.86
CA GLY A 53 -4.95 -2.43 10.08
C GLY A 53 -4.01 -3.59 10.39
N THR A 54 -4.55 -4.67 10.95
CA THR A 54 -3.78 -5.79 11.46
C THR A 54 -3.40 -6.79 10.38
N SER A 55 -2.46 -7.68 10.69
CA SER A 55 -2.00 -8.75 9.79
C SER A 55 -3.12 -9.69 9.33
N ALA A 56 -4.27 -9.75 10.02
CA ALA A 56 -5.43 -10.52 9.61
C ALA A 56 -5.99 -10.05 8.25
N ASN A 57 -5.92 -8.75 7.97
CA ASN A 57 -6.38 -8.17 6.70
C ASN A 57 -5.53 -8.61 5.51
N PHE A 58 -4.35 -9.19 5.73
CA PHE A 58 -3.52 -9.73 4.65
C PHE A 58 -4.19 -10.90 3.93
N GLU A 59 -4.99 -11.69 4.64
CA GLU A 59 -5.57 -12.93 4.12
C GLU A 59 -6.45 -12.70 2.88
N GLN A 60 -7.15 -11.55 2.82
CA GLN A 60 -7.98 -11.20 1.66
C GLN A 60 -7.19 -10.91 0.38
N PHE A 61 -5.88 -10.68 0.49
CA PHE A 61 -5.01 -10.35 -0.65
C PHE A 61 -4.23 -11.56 -1.18
N LYS A 62 -4.28 -12.73 -0.50
CA LYS A 62 -3.50 -13.91 -0.91
C LYS A 62 -3.85 -14.46 -2.28
N THR A 63 -5.10 -14.28 -2.70
CA THR A 63 -5.62 -14.71 -4.00
C THR A 63 -5.74 -13.56 -4.99
N ALA A 64 -5.38 -12.34 -4.58
CA ALA A 64 -5.49 -11.18 -5.44
C ALA A 64 -4.40 -11.20 -6.51
N GLN A 65 -4.75 -10.72 -7.70
CA GLN A 65 -3.80 -10.45 -8.76
C GLN A 65 -3.42 -8.97 -8.68
N PHE A 66 -2.13 -8.71 -8.55
CA PHE A 66 -1.58 -7.36 -8.54
C PHE A 66 -1.18 -6.94 -9.96
N PRO A 67 -1.28 -5.65 -10.32
CA PRO A 67 -1.76 -4.55 -9.47
C PRO A 67 -3.29 -4.55 -9.32
N ILE A 68 -3.78 -4.01 -8.18
CA ILE A 68 -5.21 -3.80 -7.92
C ILE A 68 -5.49 -2.31 -8.04
N ASP A 69 -6.39 -1.92 -8.94
CA ASP A 69 -6.85 -0.54 -9.04
C ASP A 69 -7.75 -0.21 -7.84
N ALA A 70 -7.37 0.80 -7.05
CA ALA A 70 -8.10 1.22 -5.86
C ALA A 70 -8.38 2.72 -5.89
N ASN A 71 -9.61 3.07 -5.50
CA ASN A 71 -9.96 4.43 -5.11
C ASN A 71 -9.76 4.53 -3.59
N LEU A 72 -8.69 5.19 -3.18
CA LEU A 72 -8.29 5.37 -1.77
C LEU A 72 -8.77 6.71 -1.23
#